data_AF-A0A529VLW8-F1
#
_entry.id   AF-A0A529VLW8-F1
#
_cell.length_a   1.000
_cell.length_b   1.000
_cell.length_c   1.000
_cell.angle_alpha   90.00
_cell.angle_beta   90.00
_cell.angle_gamma   90.00
#
_symmetry.space_group_name_H-M   'P 1'
#
loop_
_entity.id
_entity.type
_entity.pdbx_description
1 polymer ?
#
loop_
_entity_poly.entity_id
_entity_poly.type
_entity_poly.pdbx_seq_one_letter_code
_entity_poly.pdbx_strand_id
1 'polypeptide(L)'
;ITALAKSGAVAGIIKLASAGLSFLMFVAVAMVTDEREFGLYSATYAGASLVSFFASVGQQSTVLRFWPQYAGLGDLASAHGLMARAILVALAGLVATSLLIVVVGFLPFIGRGTPEWLPLCVAAAVLSFSL
;
A
#
# COMPACT_ATOMS: atom_id res chain seq x y z
N ILE A 1 2.39 -10.78 30.22
CA ILE A 1 1.92 -11.77 29.21
C ILE A 1 0.48 -11.47 28.77
N THR A 2 -0.45 -11.26 29.71
CA THR A 2 -1.86 -10.91 29.45
C THR A 2 -2.06 -9.62 28.64
N ALA A 3 -1.26 -8.57 28.88
CA ALA A 3 -1.34 -7.33 28.10
C ALA A 3 -0.89 -7.51 26.64
N LEU A 4 0.19 -8.24 26.40
CA LEU A 4 0.69 -8.59 25.06
C LEU A 4 -0.31 -9.46 24.29
N ALA A 5 -0.91 -10.46 24.96
CA ALA A 5 -1.94 -11.30 24.36
C ALA A 5 -3.18 -10.50 23.95
N LYS A 6 -3.61 -9.53 24.78
CA LYS A 6 -4.73 -8.63 24.46
C LYS A 6 -4.41 -7.71 23.27
N SER A 7 -3.25 -7.07 23.25
CA SER A 7 -2.83 -6.21 22.13
C SER A 7 -2.65 -6.99 20.84
N GLY A 8 -2.11 -8.21 20.91
CA GLY A 8 -1.98 -9.11 19.77
C GLY A 8 -3.34 -9.56 19.22
N ALA A 9 -4.29 -9.91 20.09
CA ALA A 9 -5.64 -10.29 19.69
C ALA A 9 -6.37 -9.14 18.99
N VAL A 10 -6.28 -7.92 19.51
CA VAL A 10 -6.89 -6.73 18.88
C VAL A 10 -6.26 -6.45 17.50
N ALA A 11 -4.93 -6.50 17.39
CA ALA A 11 -4.25 -6.34 16.10
C ALA A 11 -4.65 -7.44 15.10
N GLY A 12 -4.85 -8.67 15.59
CA GLY A 12 -5.33 -9.79 14.79
C GLY A 12 -6.74 -9.57 14.25
N ILE A 13 -7.67 -9.14 15.10
CA ILE A 13 -9.05 -8.81 14.70
C ILE A 13 -9.05 -7.69 13.65
N ILE A 14 -8.25 -6.65 13.84
CA ILE A 14 -8.14 -5.53 12.89
C ILE A 14 -7.66 -6.04 11.51
N LYS A 15 -6.61 -6.87 11.48
CA LYS A 15 -6.10 -7.46 10.23
C LYS A 15 -7.13 -8.37 9.57
N LEU A 16 -7.84 -9.18 10.34
CA LEU A 16 -8.88 -10.07 9.82
C LEU A 16 -10.06 -9.27 9.24
N ALA A 17 -10.53 -8.26 9.96
CA ALA A 17 -11.60 -7.38 9.49
C ALA A 17 -11.21 -6.62 8.23
N SER A 18 -9.97 -6.11 8.17
CA SER A 18 -9.42 -5.45 6.99
C SER A 18 -9.35 -6.40 5.79
N ALA A 19 -8.82 -7.61 5.97
CA ALA A 19 -8.77 -8.62 4.91
C ALA A 19 -10.17 -9.04 4.44
N GLY A 20 -11.12 -9.18 5.37
CA GLY A 20 -12.52 -9.48 5.05
C GLY A 20 -13.18 -8.36 4.25
N LEU A 21 -12.93 -7.10 4.60
CA LEU A 21 -13.45 -5.95 3.85
C LEU A 21 -12.85 -5.88 2.43
N SER A 22 -11.54 -6.10 2.29
CA SER A 22 -10.90 -6.18 0.97
C SER A 22 -11.46 -7.32 0.13
N PHE A 23 -11.72 -8.47 0.73
CA PHE A 23 -12.36 -9.60 0.04
C PHE A 23 -13.78 -9.25 -0.43
N LEU A 24 -14.59 -8.64 0.42
CA LEU A 24 -15.95 -8.21 0.05
C LEU A 24 -15.94 -7.18 -1.08
N MET A 25 -14.97 -6.28 -1.10
CA MET A 25 -14.76 -5.35 -2.21
C MET A 25 -14.50 -6.12 -3.51
N PHE A 26 -13.60 -7.11 -3.52
CA PHE A 26 -13.34 -7.93 -4.71
C PHE A 26 -14.58 -8.70 -5.17
N VAL A 27 -15.34 -9.27 -4.25
CA VAL A 27 -16.59 -9.98 -4.57
C VAL A 27 -17.61 -9.02 -5.20
N ALA A 28 -17.80 -7.84 -4.59
CA ALA A 28 -18.72 -6.83 -5.12
C ALA A 28 -18.34 -6.40 -6.53
N VAL A 29 -17.04 -6.17 -6.79
CA VAL A 29 -16.53 -5.85 -8.13
C VAL A 29 -16.77 -7.02 -9.09
N ALA A 30 -16.44 -8.25 -8.71
CA ALA A 30 -16.67 -9.44 -9.53
C ALA A 30 -18.16 -9.67 -9.87
N MET A 31 -19.09 -9.24 -9.02
CA MET A 31 -20.53 -9.36 -9.29
C MET A 31 -21.04 -8.34 -10.32
N VAL A 32 -20.32 -7.25 -10.55
CA VAL A 32 -20.76 -6.16 -11.45
C VAL A 32 -19.90 -6.02 -12.70
N THR A 33 -18.82 -6.82 -12.83
CA THR A 33 -17.90 -6.80 -13.97
C THR A 33 -17.83 -8.16 -14.65
N ASP A 34 -17.56 -8.16 -15.96
CA ASP A 34 -17.27 -9.38 -16.70
C ASP A 34 -15.88 -9.95 -16.38
N GLU A 35 -15.63 -11.23 -16.70
CA GLU A 35 -14.39 -11.94 -16.39
C GLU A 35 -13.12 -11.17 -16.83
N ARG A 36 -13.18 -10.53 -18.00
CA ARG A 36 -12.09 -9.73 -18.55
C ARG A 36 -11.84 -8.45 -17.73
N GLU A 37 -12.89 -7.74 -17.38
CA GLU A 37 -12.81 -6.48 -16.63
C GLU A 37 -12.35 -6.74 -15.18
N PHE A 38 -12.85 -7.80 -14.56
CA PHE A 38 -12.37 -8.25 -13.26
C PHE A 38 -10.89 -8.65 -13.29
N GLY A 39 -10.45 -9.33 -14.36
CA GLY A 39 -9.05 -9.67 -14.58
C GLY A 39 -8.15 -8.43 -14.64
N LEU A 40 -8.57 -7.39 -15.36
CA LEU A 40 -7.83 -6.13 -15.45
C LEU A 40 -7.82 -5.38 -14.12
N TYR A 41 -8.95 -5.33 -13.42
CA TYR A 41 -9.06 -4.72 -12.10
C TYR A 41 -8.13 -5.38 -11.08
N SER A 42 -8.19 -6.71 -10.97
CA SER A 42 -7.38 -7.47 -10.02
C SER A 42 -5.88 -7.39 -10.33
N ALA A 43 -5.48 -7.41 -11.60
CA ALA A 43 -4.10 -7.19 -12.02
C ALA A 43 -3.60 -5.78 -11.65
N THR A 44 -4.42 -4.75 -11.89
CA THR A 44 -4.09 -3.35 -11.52
C THR A 44 -3.93 -3.21 -10.02
N TYR A 45 -4.87 -3.78 -9.25
CA TYR A 45 -4.84 -3.72 -7.80
C TYR A 45 -3.61 -4.43 -7.22
N ALA A 46 -3.28 -5.62 -7.74
CA ALA A 46 -2.09 -6.35 -7.33
C ALA A 46 -0.81 -5.55 -7.62
N GLY A 47 -0.73 -4.95 -8.82
CA GLY A 47 0.34 -4.03 -9.19
C GLY A 47 0.45 -2.87 -8.20
N ALA A 48 -0.63 -2.12 -8.00
CA ALA A 48 -0.66 -0.98 -7.08
C ALA A 48 -0.29 -1.36 -5.63
N SER A 49 -0.71 -2.54 -5.17
CA SER A 49 -0.40 -3.05 -3.83
C SER A 49 1.09 -3.32 -3.65
N LEU A 50 1.75 -3.94 -4.64
CA LEU A 50 3.20 -4.13 -4.61
C LEU A 50 3.92 -2.78 -4.54
N VAL A 51 3.43 -1.81 -5.29
CA VAL A 51 4.05 -0.48 -5.42
C VAL A 51 3.94 0.30 -4.14
N SER A 52 2.77 0.32 -3.51
CA SER A 52 2.57 0.93 -2.19
C SER A 52 3.44 0.23 -1.13
N PHE A 53 3.54 -1.10 -1.19
CA PHE A 53 4.38 -1.86 -0.27
C PHE A 53 5.87 -1.49 -0.37
N PHE A 54 6.42 -1.44 -1.59
CA PHE A 54 7.80 -1.03 -1.83
C PHE A 54 8.03 0.47 -1.58
N ALA A 55 7.04 1.31 -1.89
CA ALA A 55 7.07 2.75 -1.63
C ALA A 55 7.23 3.10 -0.15
N SER A 56 6.68 2.27 0.75
CA SER A 56 6.80 2.49 2.18
C SER A 56 8.21 2.27 2.74
N VAL A 57 9.17 1.70 1.99
CA VAL A 57 10.59 1.51 2.36
C VAL A 57 10.80 1.11 3.85
N GLY A 58 9.99 0.19 4.37
CA GLY A 58 10.10 -0.28 5.75
C GLY A 58 9.84 0.77 6.85
N GLN A 59 9.27 1.94 6.52
CA GLN A 59 8.94 2.99 7.49
C GLN A 59 7.98 2.48 8.57
N GLN A 60 7.07 1.56 8.23
CA GLN A 60 6.20 0.91 9.22
C GLN A 60 6.98 0.19 10.32
N SER A 61 8.07 -0.50 9.98
CA SER A 61 8.94 -1.17 10.96
C SER A 61 9.73 -0.19 11.80
N THR A 62 10.17 0.93 11.20
CA THR A 62 10.91 2.00 11.88
C THR A 62 10.04 2.69 12.94
N VAL A 63 8.81 3.06 12.58
CA VAL A 63 7.87 3.70 13.51
C VAL A 63 7.52 2.75 14.66
N LEU A 64 7.17 1.48 14.37
CA LEU A 64 6.83 0.51 15.42
C LEU A 64 7.98 0.23 16.40
N ARG A 65 9.23 0.38 15.95
CA ARG A 65 10.42 0.17 16.78
C ARG A 65 10.77 1.39 17.63
N PHE A 66 10.83 2.57 17.02
CA PHE A 66 11.38 3.76 17.69
C PHE A 66 10.33 4.63 18.36
N TRP A 67 9.07 4.59 17.91
CA TRP A 67 8.00 5.38 18.53
C TRP A 67 7.76 5.03 20.01
N PRO A 68 7.63 3.74 20.42
CA PRO A 68 7.42 3.40 21.82
C PRO A 68 8.60 3.80 22.70
N GLN A 69 9.82 3.83 22.13
CA GLN A 69 11.04 4.21 22.82
C GLN A 69 11.03 5.70 23.18
N TYR A 70 10.66 6.59 22.24
CA TYR A 70 10.55 8.03 22.52
C TYR A 70 9.38 8.36 23.43
N ALA A 71 8.23 7.70 23.25
CA ALA A 71 7.07 7.87 24.11
C ALA A 71 7.35 7.44 25.57
N GLY A 72 8.09 6.35 25.76
CA GLY A 72 8.51 5.88 27.09
C GLY A 72 9.48 6.81 27.81
N LEU A 73 10.23 7.64 27.07
CA LEU A 73 11.14 8.65 27.61
C LEU A 73 10.46 10.01 27.87
N GLY A 74 9.16 10.14 27.57
CA GLY A 74 8.42 11.40 27.70
C GLY A 74 8.71 12.43 26.61
N ASP A 75 9.57 12.12 25.64
CA ASP A 75 9.93 13.01 24.54
C ASP A 75 8.97 12.85 23.36
N LEU A 76 7.77 13.38 23.55
CA LEU A 76 6.72 13.37 22.53
C LEU A 76 7.06 14.27 21.34
N ALA A 77 7.88 15.30 21.50
CA ALA A 77 8.28 16.17 20.40
C ALA A 77 9.11 15.39 19.36
N SER A 78 10.09 14.61 19.83
CA SER A 78 10.90 13.74 18.97
C SER A 78 10.09 12.60 18.35
N ALA A 79 9.10 12.05 19.06
CA ALA A 79 8.19 11.05 18.53
C ALA A 79 7.40 11.60 17.31
N HIS A 80 6.73 12.74 17.46
CA HIS A 80 6.00 13.38 16.36
C HIS A 80 6.92 13.75 15.18
N GLY A 81 8.14 14.23 15.48
CA GLY A 81 9.16 14.51 14.46
C GLY A 81 9.59 13.27 13.66
N LEU A 82 9.77 12.13 14.34
CA LEU A 82 10.04 10.84 13.70
C LEU A 82 8.89 10.43 12.77
N MET A 83 7.64 10.55 13.22
CA MET A 83 6.48 10.17 12.42
C MET A 83 6.28 11.08 11.21
N ALA A 84 6.48 12.39 11.35
CA ALA A 84 6.43 13.32 10.22
C ALA A 84 7.50 12.99 9.16
N ARG A 85 8.73 12.67 9.58
CA ARG A 85 9.80 12.23 8.66
C ARG A 85 9.48 10.89 8.00
N ALA A 86 8.93 9.94 8.76
CA ALA A 86 8.52 8.65 8.22
C ALA A 86 7.42 8.81 7.14
N ILE A 87 6.45 9.70 7.38
CA ILE A 87 5.41 10.05 6.39
C ILE A 87 6.04 10.68 5.16
N LEU A 88 6.96 11.64 5.32
CA LEU A 88 7.65 12.28 4.18
C LEU A 88 8.46 11.28 3.35
N VAL A 89 9.17 10.35 3.99
CA VAL A 89 9.93 9.31 3.30
C VAL A 89 8.99 8.34 2.56
N ALA A 90 7.88 7.94 3.18
CA ALA A 90 6.88 7.10 2.53
C ALA A 90 6.25 7.80 1.32
N LEU A 91 5.91 9.09 1.45
CA LEU A 91 5.40 9.91 0.35
C LEU A 91 6.43 10.06 -0.78
N ALA A 92 7.69 10.30 -0.45
CA ALA A 92 8.76 10.39 -1.45
C ALA A 92 8.98 9.05 -2.17
N GLY A 93 8.97 7.95 -1.43
CA GLY A 93 9.05 6.60 -1.98
C GLY A 93 7.88 6.31 -2.92
N LEU A 94 6.67 6.72 -2.55
CA LEU A 94 5.45 6.56 -3.34
C LEU A 94 5.48 7.37 -4.64
N VAL A 95 5.87 8.65 -4.57
CA VAL A 95 6.03 9.48 -5.77
C VAL A 95 7.07 8.88 -6.70
N ALA A 96 8.21 8.43 -6.16
CA ALA A 96 9.30 7.84 -6.96
C ALA A 96 8.88 6.52 -7.63
N THR A 97 8.24 5.60 -6.92
CA THR A 97 7.80 4.32 -7.48
C THR A 97 6.64 4.49 -8.45
N SER A 98 5.68 5.37 -8.17
CA SER A 98 4.60 5.68 -9.12
C SER A 98 5.13 6.33 -10.40
N LEU A 99 6.10 7.25 -10.32
CA LEU A 99 6.77 7.81 -11.49
C LEU A 99 7.48 6.73 -12.32
N LEU A 100 8.22 5.82 -11.67
CA LEU A 100 8.90 4.71 -12.34
C LEU A 100 7.91 3.85 -13.14
N ILE A 101 6.73 3.56 -12.60
CA ILE A 101 5.72 2.75 -13.28
C ILE A 101 5.12 3.48 -14.47
N VAL A 102 4.87 4.78 -14.34
CA VAL A 102 4.42 5.58 -15.48
C VAL A 102 5.47 5.54 -16.59
N VAL A 103 6.75 5.70 -16.26
CA VAL A 103 7.86 5.59 -17.24
C VAL A 103 7.91 4.20 -17.89
N VAL A 104 7.70 3.13 -17.12
CA VAL A 104 7.58 1.76 -17.64
C VAL A 104 6.36 1.58 -18.55
N GLY A 105 5.25 2.24 -18.25
CA GLY A 105 4.06 2.28 -19.10
C GLY A 105 4.31 2.91 -20.47
N PHE A 106 5.23 3.89 -20.55
CA PHE A 106 5.62 4.55 -21.79
C PHE A 106 6.69 3.82 -22.61
N LEU A 107 7.31 2.76 -22.07
CA LEU A 107 8.37 2.01 -22.76
C LEU A 107 7.77 1.13 -23.89
N PRO A 108 8.05 1.45 -25.18
CA PRO A 108 7.40 0.82 -26.33
C PRO A 108 7.85 -0.62 -26.62
N PHE A 109 8.71 -1.20 -25.77
CA PHE A 109 9.20 -2.56 -25.89
C PHE A 109 8.35 -3.58 -25.11
N ILE A 110 7.67 -3.17 -24.03
CA ILE A 110 6.97 -4.09 -23.12
C ILE A 110 5.50 -4.28 -23.51
N GLY A 111 4.86 -3.26 -24.10
CA GLY A 111 3.44 -3.25 -24.47
C GLY A 111 3.13 -3.58 -25.94
N ARG A 112 4.06 -4.16 -26.71
CA ARG A 112 3.80 -4.53 -28.12
C ARG A 112 2.80 -5.69 -28.19
N GLY A 113 1.51 -5.36 -28.25
CA GLY A 113 0.42 -6.33 -28.42
C GLY A 113 -0.73 -6.18 -27.41
N THR A 114 -0.59 -5.34 -26.38
CA THR A 114 -1.60 -5.14 -25.33
C THR A 114 -1.99 -3.66 -25.25
N PRO A 115 -3.12 -3.23 -25.86
CA PRO A 115 -3.54 -1.82 -25.84
C PRO A 115 -3.83 -1.29 -24.43
N GLU A 116 -4.05 -2.19 -23.46
CA GLU A 116 -4.38 -1.86 -22.07
C GLU A 116 -3.16 -1.67 -21.17
N TRP A 117 -1.94 -1.87 -21.67
CA TRP A 117 -0.71 -1.77 -20.87
C TRP A 117 -0.53 -0.39 -20.21
N LEU A 118 -0.67 0.67 -21.00
CA LEU A 118 -0.49 2.04 -20.53
C LEU A 118 -1.58 2.45 -19.52
N PRO A 119 -2.89 2.23 -19.78
CA PRO A 119 -3.91 2.55 -18.78
C PRO A 119 -3.78 1.72 -17.49
N LEU A 120 -3.35 0.46 -17.55
CA LEU A 120 -3.06 -0.36 -16.36
C LEU A 120 -1.92 0.25 -15.52
N CYS A 121 -0.82 0.69 -16.16
CA CYS A 121 0.31 1.30 -15.45
C CYS A 121 -0.09 2.63 -14.79
N VAL A 122 -0.85 3.47 -15.50
CA VAL A 122 -1.34 4.75 -14.94
C VAL A 122 -2.33 4.51 -13.81
N ALA A 123 -3.27 3.59 -13.98
CA ALA A 123 -4.23 3.24 -12.94
C ALA A 123 -3.52 2.68 -11.70
N ALA A 124 -2.52 1.81 -11.86
CA ALA A 124 -1.74 1.28 -10.75
C ALA A 124 -0.94 2.38 -10.02
N ALA A 125 -0.37 3.34 -10.76
CA ALA A 125 0.37 4.47 -10.20
C ALA A 125 -0.52 5.46 -9.43
N VAL A 126 -1.81 5.60 -9.80
CA VAL A 126 -2.79 6.39 -9.07
C VAL A 126 -3.34 5.62 -7.87
N LEU A 127 -3.70 4.35 -8.06
CA LEU A 127 -4.29 3.52 -7.03
C LEU A 127 -3.31 3.27 -5.87
N SER A 128 -2.00 3.24 -6.13
CA SER A 128 -0.97 3.11 -5.09
C SER A 128 -1.01 4.26 -4.08
N PHE A 129 -1.52 5.45 -4.41
CA PHE A 129 -1.69 6.53 -3.45
C PHE A 129 -2.83 6.32 -2.46
N SER A 130 -3.78 5.43 -2.80
CA SER A 130 -4.92 5.10 -1.94
C SER A 130 -4.69 3.88 -1.05
N LEU A 131 -3.60 3.13 -1.29
CA LEU A 131 -3.21 1.89 -0.62
C LEU A 131 -2.14 2.16 0.44
#